data_AF-A0A7C3ARM4-F1
#
_entry.id   AF-A0A7C3ARM4-F1
#
_cell.length_a   1.000
_cell.length_b   1.000
_cell.length_c   1.000
_cell.angle_alpha   90.00
_cell.angle_beta   90.00
_cell.angle_gamma   90.00
#
_symmetry.space_group_name_H-M   'P 1'
#
loop_
_entity.id
_entity.type
_entity.pdbx_description
1 polymer ?
#
loop_
_entity_poly.entity_id
_entity_poly.type
_entity_poly.pdbx_seq_one_letter_code
_entity_poly.pdbx_strand_id
1 'polypeptide(L)'
;MTRICSVLAIMAFCGPADAEVGAVLNGVAVDGAAAAPQSRPAPAAKAAPKIDCDIFIDFDDLTAPCEFGLTTRITDAYAHLGVHFAGPGGNDGGAVLDECVGFGVTGHSSPNFLAFNTGLVMSDGGVPQGPETIYFDDPISQFSAKFGGSAAGNVTVTAYDYDWDVVDSNTAPVLPDLVEITVAGGGIQAVVISFTSPYLVVDDICVFRTEASGVLLMLSQCGGSPEYITPALANMGLANVTTVSNILTLSALLDLPGWDLVVVDGYNFGVLTGELDKLQAYYDDGGRVILFAWNLFSANAAHPLWAHLGMSVLSDYTTPLPVYNWSASNLFFMPNDVPDLITFIDTCPRDGQKLDVTTGLAHAGYTGGPAAGEVAIASDPDMRFIVNAFAPQLVNQDADTDGKHDMVELYENQIAHVLRGSGVLLLVETCGGSADFATPALENLGLPYTRTDSQTVFQWQLQMGDWDLVIV
;
A
#
# COMPACT_ATOMS: atom_id res chain seq x y z
N MET A 1 15.49 22.92 -24.01
CA MET A 1 14.63 22.43 -25.09
C MET A 1 13.23 22.35 -24.53
N THR A 2 12.37 23.28 -24.90
CA THR A 2 11.02 23.45 -24.34
C THR A 2 10.11 22.37 -24.94
N ARG A 3 9.70 21.38 -24.14
CA ARG A 3 8.62 20.46 -24.52
C ARG A 3 7.30 21.20 -24.32
N ILE A 4 6.48 21.22 -25.36
CA ILE A 4 5.12 21.77 -25.33
C ILE A 4 4.24 20.68 -24.69
N CYS A 5 3.73 20.89 -23.49
CA CYS A 5 2.66 20.08 -22.92
C CYS A 5 1.39 20.29 -23.73
N SER A 6 0.80 19.21 -24.25
CA SER A 6 -0.55 19.24 -24.80
C SER A 6 -1.54 19.12 -23.64
N VAL A 7 -2.12 20.24 -23.23
CA VAL A 7 -3.24 20.26 -22.27
C VAL A 7 -4.52 19.89 -23.03
N LEU A 8 -5.12 18.74 -22.74
CA LEU A 8 -6.50 18.43 -23.12
C LEU A 8 -7.39 18.74 -21.92
N ALA A 9 -7.98 19.94 -21.89
CA ALA A 9 -8.99 20.29 -20.91
C ALA A 9 -10.37 19.85 -21.42
N ILE A 10 -10.96 18.79 -20.87
CA ILE A 10 -12.38 18.48 -21.05
C ILE A 10 -13.12 19.17 -19.89
N MET A 11 -13.45 20.45 -20.07
CA MET A 11 -14.29 21.16 -19.09
C MET A 11 -15.76 20.75 -19.28
N ALA A 12 -16.30 19.94 -18.36
CA ALA A 12 -17.74 19.77 -18.23
C ALA A 12 -18.30 20.90 -17.35
N PHE A 13 -18.87 21.95 -17.96
CA PHE A 13 -19.63 22.96 -17.22
C PHE A 13 -21.00 22.39 -16.81
N CYS A 14 -21.31 22.46 -15.52
CA CYS A 14 -22.61 22.10 -14.98
C CYS A 14 -23.66 23.17 -15.36
N GLY A 15 -24.26 23.02 -16.54
CA GLY A 15 -25.49 23.72 -16.94
C GLY A 15 -26.71 22.82 -16.72
N PRO A 16 -27.92 23.38 -16.48
CA PRO A 16 -29.14 22.58 -16.41
C PRO A 16 -29.33 21.82 -17.73
N ALA A 17 -29.58 20.51 -17.59
CA ALA A 17 -29.66 19.57 -18.70
C ALA A 17 -30.85 19.88 -19.63
N ASP A 18 -30.55 20.34 -20.84
CA ASP A 18 -31.43 20.18 -21.99
C ASP A 18 -30.70 19.31 -23.02
N ALA A 19 -31.36 18.22 -23.41
CA ALA A 19 -30.84 17.19 -24.29
C ALA A 19 -30.75 17.69 -25.74
N GLU A 20 -29.59 17.58 -26.37
CA GLU A 20 -29.51 17.48 -27.84
C GLU A 20 -28.60 16.32 -28.25
N VAL A 21 -29.20 15.41 -29.01
CA VAL A 21 -28.56 14.29 -29.71
C VAL A 21 -27.89 14.83 -30.97
N GLY A 22 -26.56 14.87 -31.00
CA GLY A 22 -25.74 15.26 -32.15
C GLY A 22 -25.02 14.06 -32.77
N ALA A 23 -25.38 13.74 -34.02
CA ALA A 23 -24.91 12.58 -34.78
C ALA A 23 -23.40 12.57 -35.09
N VAL A 24 -22.81 11.37 -35.08
CA VAL A 24 -21.47 11.10 -35.60
C VAL A 24 -21.50 11.11 -37.14
N LEU A 25 -20.63 11.92 -37.75
CA LEU A 25 -20.49 12.06 -39.20
C LEU A 25 -19.37 11.14 -39.73
N ASN A 26 -19.69 10.33 -40.75
CA ASN A 26 -18.79 9.41 -41.45
C ASN A 26 -17.61 10.12 -42.15
N GLY A 27 -16.39 9.62 -41.91
CA GLY A 27 -15.18 9.96 -42.67
C GLY A 27 -14.67 8.75 -43.45
N VAL A 28 -14.80 8.80 -44.78
CA VAL A 28 -14.43 7.76 -45.76
C VAL A 28 -12.91 7.58 -45.87
N ALA A 29 -12.46 6.32 -45.94
CA ALA A 29 -11.08 5.94 -46.23
C ALA A 29 -10.74 6.16 -47.71
N VAL A 30 -9.56 6.72 -47.99
CA VAL A 30 -8.98 6.84 -49.34
C VAL A 30 -7.96 5.72 -49.55
N ASP A 31 -8.17 4.95 -50.62
CA ASP A 31 -7.32 3.84 -51.07
C ASP A 31 -5.89 4.31 -51.40
N GLY A 32 -4.91 3.56 -50.90
CA GLY A 32 -3.50 3.75 -51.19
C GLY A 32 -2.68 2.46 -51.05
N ALA A 33 -2.48 1.78 -52.18
CA ALA A 33 -1.41 0.83 -52.53
C ALA A 33 -1.08 -0.34 -51.57
N ALA A 34 -1.45 -1.54 -52.00
CA ALA A 34 -1.12 -2.82 -51.37
C ALA A 34 0.40 -3.07 -51.24
N ALA A 35 0.86 -3.22 -49.99
CA ALA A 35 2.13 -3.86 -49.66
C ALA A 35 1.94 -5.39 -49.58
N ALA A 36 2.94 -6.14 -50.03
CA ALA A 36 2.94 -7.61 -50.10
C ALA A 36 2.68 -8.28 -48.73
N PRO A 37 2.02 -9.45 -48.68
CA PRO A 37 1.65 -10.10 -47.43
C PRO A 37 2.88 -10.59 -46.68
N GLN A 38 3.15 -9.98 -45.53
CA GLN A 38 4.07 -10.54 -44.54
C GLN A 38 3.38 -11.72 -43.85
N SER A 39 4.11 -12.83 -43.70
CA SER A 39 3.63 -14.02 -42.98
C SER A 39 3.30 -13.65 -41.54
N ARG A 40 2.02 -13.80 -41.17
CA ARG A 40 1.52 -13.57 -39.81
C ARG A 40 2.28 -14.48 -38.84
N PRO A 41 2.89 -13.96 -37.76
CA PRO A 41 3.33 -14.80 -36.66
C PRO A 41 2.14 -15.62 -36.16
N ALA A 42 2.38 -16.87 -35.77
CA ALA A 42 1.36 -17.70 -35.15
C ALA A 42 0.72 -16.92 -33.97
N PRO A 43 -0.61 -17.03 -33.75
CA PRO A 43 -1.24 -16.42 -32.59
C PRO A 43 -0.48 -16.86 -31.34
N ALA A 44 -0.02 -15.90 -30.55
CA ALA A 44 0.43 -16.17 -29.20
C ALA A 44 -0.67 -16.97 -28.49
N ALA A 45 -0.30 -18.01 -27.77
CA ALA A 45 -1.22 -18.73 -26.89
C ALA A 45 -1.98 -17.68 -26.07
N LYS A 46 -3.32 -17.79 -26.06
CA LYS A 46 -4.18 -16.94 -25.24
C LYS A 46 -3.67 -17.10 -23.80
N ALA A 47 -3.04 -16.05 -23.27
CA ALA A 47 -2.66 -16.01 -21.86
C ALA A 47 -3.93 -16.31 -21.05
N ALA A 48 -3.81 -17.17 -20.04
CA ALA A 48 -4.89 -17.37 -19.08
C ALA A 48 -5.25 -15.98 -18.51
N PRO A 49 -6.54 -15.68 -18.32
CA PRO A 49 -6.93 -14.44 -17.65
C PRO A 49 -6.21 -14.37 -16.30
N LYS A 50 -5.45 -13.29 -16.10
CA LYS A 50 -4.89 -12.94 -14.79
C LYS A 50 -6.08 -12.80 -13.84
N ILE A 51 -6.23 -13.70 -12.89
CA ILE A 51 -7.16 -13.49 -11.78
C ILE A 51 -6.55 -12.38 -10.92
N ASP A 52 -7.34 -11.34 -10.68
CA ASP A 52 -6.90 -10.11 -10.04
C ASP A 52 -7.19 -10.21 -8.54
N CYS A 53 -6.37 -10.96 -7.80
CA CYS A 53 -6.30 -10.89 -6.34
C CYS A 53 -4.87 -11.14 -5.85
N ASP A 54 -4.58 -10.71 -4.62
CA ASP A 54 -3.24 -10.76 -4.04
C ASP A 54 -2.80 -12.18 -3.69
N ILE A 55 -3.76 -12.99 -3.23
CA ILE A 55 -3.56 -14.41 -2.96
C ILE A 55 -4.67 -15.20 -3.64
N PHE A 56 -4.28 -16.19 -4.45
CA PHE A 56 -5.17 -17.12 -5.11
C PHE A 56 -4.79 -18.56 -4.75
N ILE A 57 -5.75 -19.35 -4.26
CA ILE A 57 -5.56 -20.75 -3.88
C ILE A 57 -6.68 -21.59 -4.54
N ASP A 58 -6.28 -22.39 -5.52
CA ASP A 58 -7.11 -23.37 -6.23
C ASP A 58 -6.79 -24.83 -5.82
N PHE A 59 -5.81 -25.01 -4.92
CA PHE A 59 -5.32 -26.32 -4.45
C PHE A 59 -4.62 -27.19 -5.51
N ASP A 60 -4.50 -26.72 -6.75
CA ASP A 60 -3.97 -27.47 -7.88
C ASP A 60 -2.45 -27.62 -7.87
N ASP A 61 -1.76 -26.82 -7.05
CA ASP A 61 -0.33 -26.89 -6.80
C ASP A 61 0.07 -28.09 -5.91
N LEU A 62 -0.90 -28.73 -5.26
CA LEU A 62 -0.69 -29.89 -4.41
C LEU A 62 -0.85 -31.22 -5.17
N THR A 63 -0.23 -32.28 -4.65
CA THR A 63 -0.55 -33.65 -5.07
C THR A 63 -1.56 -34.24 -4.10
N ALA A 64 -2.78 -34.48 -4.54
CA ALA A 64 -3.86 -34.97 -3.69
C ALA A 64 -4.32 -36.39 -4.08
N PRO A 65 -4.79 -37.21 -3.12
CA PRO A 65 -5.37 -38.52 -3.41
C PRO A 65 -6.87 -38.44 -3.74
N CYS A 66 -7.43 -39.53 -4.27
CA CYS A 66 -8.88 -39.67 -4.53
C CYS A 66 -9.72 -39.97 -3.28
N GLU A 67 -9.11 -40.19 -2.10
CA GLU A 67 -9.81 -40.75 -0.94
C GLU A 67 -9.35 -40.09 0.38
N PHE A 68 -10.31 -39.76 1.24
CA PHE A 68 -10.03 -39.21 2.59
C PHE A 68 -9.13 -40.12 3.44
N GLY A 69 -9.26 -41.44 3.29
CA GLY A 69 -8.44 -42.41 4.02
C GLY A 69 -6.95 -42.40 3.65
N LEU A 70 -6.56 -41.61 2.64
CA LEU A 70 -5.18 -41.47 2.18
C LEU A 70 -4.60 -40.07 2.41
N THR A 71 -5.35 -39.17 3.06
CA THR A 71 -4.94 -37.81 3.35
C THR A 71 -5.24 -37.44 4.81
N THR A 72 -4.86 -36.23 5.19
CA THR A 72 -5.15 -35.60 6.48
C THR A 72 -5.73 -34.21 6.20
N ARG A 73 -6.18 -33.52 7.25
CA ARG A 73 -6.60 -32.12 7.09
C ARG A 73 -5.46 -31.26 6.55
N ILE A 74 -5.82 -30.20 5.83
CA ILE A 74 -4.90 -29.12 5.50
C ILE A 74 -4.63 -28.28 6.76
N THR A 75 -3.40 -27.80 6.93
CA THR A 75 -3.06 -26.78 7.95
C THR A 75 -2.21 -25.68 7.32
N ASP A 76 -0.91 -25.92 7.16
CA ASP A 76 0.10 -24.90 6.85
C ASP A 76 0.65 -25.01 5.43
N ALA A 77 -0.07 -25.71 4.53
CA ALA A 77 0.36 -25.87 3.14
C ALA A 77 0.58 -24.51 2.44
N TYR A 78 -0.21 -23.49 2.84
CA TYR A 78 -0.15 -22.12 2.34
C TYR A 78 0.40 -21.09 3.35
N ALA A 79 1.10 -21.54 4.39
CA ALA A 79 1.72 -20.64 5.38
C ALA A 79 2.75 -19.68 4.76
N HIS A 80 3.36 -20.06 3.63
CA HIS A 80 4.27 -19.19 2.87
C HIS A 80 3.56 -18.00 2.20
N LEU A 81 2.23 -18.03 2.10
CA LEU A 81 1.37 -16.92 1.65
C LEU A 81 0.73 -16.19 2.84
N GLY A 82 1.04 -16.60 4.08
CA GLY A 82 0.40 -16.11 5.31
C GLY A 82 -1.01 -16.64 5.51
N VAL A 83 -1.34 -17.82 4.96
CA VAL A 83 -2.68 -18.44 5.08
C VAL A 83 -2.61 -19.76 5.82
N HIS A 84 -3.40 -19.89 6.89
CA HIS A 84 -3.42 -21.08 7.75
C HIS A 84 -4.83 -21.63 7.91
N PHE A 85 -4.98 -22.95 7.76
CA PHE A 85 -6.25 -23.66 7.88
C PHE A 85 -6.36 -24.38 9.22
N ALA A 86 -7.53 -24.33 9.84
CA ALA A 86 -7.83 -25.00 11.09
C ALA A 86 -9.29 -25.47 11.14
N GLY A 87 -9.49 -26.78 11.23
CA GLY A 87 -10.80 -27.35 11.54
C GLY A 87 -11.24 -27.16 13.01
N PRO A 88 -12.39 -27.71 13.40
CA PRO A 88 -13.03 -27.41 14.68
C PRO A 88 -12.31 -27.97 15.92
N GLY A 89 -11.29 -28.81 15.73
CA GLY A 89 -10.44 -29.31 16.79
C GLY A 89 -9.84 -30.68 16.50
N GLY A 90 -8.85 -31.08 17.29
CA GLY A 90 -8.21 -32.40 17.16
C GLY A 90 -7.61 -32.62 15.77
N ASN A 91 -8.03 -33.70 15.11
CA ASN A 91 -7.62 -34.01 13.74
C ASN A 91 -8.63 -33.61 12.65
N ASP A 92 -9.71 -32.94 13.04
CA ASP A 92 -10.80 -32.60 12.14
C ASP A 92 -10.49 -31.36 11.30
N GLY A 93 -11.10 -31.26 10.12
CA GLY A 93 -10.95 -30.13 9.19
C GLY A 93 -10.98 -30.58 7.73
N GLY A 94 -11.01 -29.63 6.80
CA GLY A 94 -11.03 -29.91 5.37
C GLY A 94 -9.78 -30.64 4.91
N ALA A 95 -9.91 -31.52 3.91
CA ALA A 95 -8.78 -32.19 3.28
C ALA A 95 -8.75 -31.93 1.78
N VAL A 96 -7.55 -31.75 1.22
CA VAL A 96 -7.40 -31.58 -0.24
C VAL A 96 -7.50 -32.94 -0.92
N LEU A 97 -8.37 -33.04 -1.92
CA LEU A 97 -8.59 -34.24 -2.73
C LEU A 97 -8.51 -33.91 -4.21
N ASP A 98 -8.12 -34.91 -5.00
CA ASP A 98 -8.20 -34.88 -6.46
C ASP A 98 -9.64 -35.12 -6.93
N GLU A 99 -10.06 -34.45 -8.01
CA GLU A 99 -11.38 -34.51 -8.62
C GLU A 99 -11.90 -35.92 -8.93
N CYS A 100 -11.00 -36.91 -9.04
CA CYS A 100 -11.34 -38.32 -9.14
C CYS A 100 -12.23 -38.85 -8.00
N VAL A 101 -12.31 -38.17 -6.85
CA VAL A 101 -13.22 -38.52 -5.76
C VAL A 101 -14.71 -38.42 -6.15
N GLY A 102 -15.04 -37.59 -7.15
CA GLY A 102 -16.36 -37.58 -7.78
C GLY A 102 -17.51 -37.09 -6.90
N PHE A 103 -17.39 -35.90 -6.29
CA PHE A 103 -18.43 -35.30 -5.44
C PHE A 103 -19.73 -34.90 -6.16
N GLY A 104 -19.74 -34.95 -7.50
CA GLY A 104 -20.86 -34.50 -8.33
C GLY A 104 -21.03 -32.98 -8.33
N VAL A 105 -19.93 -32.25 -8.11
CA VAL A 105 -19.85 -30.79 -8.16
C VAL A 105 -19.21 -30.37 -9.48
N THR A 106 -19.63 -29.26 -10.07
CA THR A 106 -19.04 -28.70 -11.30
C THR A 106 -18.61 -27.25 -11.10
N GLY A 107 -17.69 -26.77 -11.94
CA GLY A 107 -17.21 -25.39 -11.92
C GLY A 107 -16.00 -25.12 -11.04
N HIS A 108 -15.43 -26.16 -10.41
CA HIS A 108 -14.12 -26.12 -9.77
C HIS A 108 -13.00 -26.10 -10.81
N SER A 109 -11.85 -25.58 -10.40
CA SER A 109 -10.53 -25.75 -11.04
C SER A 109 -10.07 -27.21 -10.96
N SER A 110 -9.03 -27.57 -11.71
CA SER A 110 -8.60 -28.98 -11.84
C SER A 110 -7.09 -29.07 -11.70
N PRO A 111 -6.57 -30.05 -10.93
CA PRO A 111 -7.27 -31.26 -10.53
C PRO A 111 -7.87 -31.31 -9.11
N ASN A 112 -7.59 -30.37 -8.21
CA ASN A 112 -7.84 -30.54 -6.79
C ASN A 112 -8.85 -29.54 -6.24
N PHE A 113 -9.33 -29.81 -5.03
CA PHE A 113 -10.10 -28.86 -4.24
C PHE A 113 -10.08 -29.23 -2.76
N LEU A 114 -10.48 -28.29 -1.89
CA LEU A 114 -10.69 -28.57 -0.47
C LEU A 114 -12.05 -29.24 -0.26
N ALA A 115 -12.04 -30.40 0.39
CA ALA A 115 -13.21 -31.27 0.49
C ALA A 115 -13.60 -31.59 1.94
N PHE A 116 -14.91 -31.71 2.16
CA PHE A 116 -15.53 -32.09 3.43
C PHE A 116 -16.52 -33.23 3.23
N ASN A 117 -16.51 -34.22 4.14
CA ASN A 117 -17.48 -35.31 4.18
C ASN A 117 -17.66 -35.80 5.62
N THR A 118 -18.72 -35.33 6.28
CA THR A 118 -18.91 -35.55 7.73
C THR A 118 -19.19 -37.00 8.12
N GLY A 119 -19.39 -37.90 7.14
CA GLY A 119 -19.58 -39.34 7.34
C GLY A 119 -18.32 -40.19 7.22
N LEU A 120 -17.17 -39.59 6.89
CA LEU A 120 -15.91 -40.30 6.65
C LEU A 120 -14.83 -39.96 7.69
N VAL A 121 -13.74 -40.73 7.66
CA VAL A 121 -12.59 -40.57 8.55
C VAL A 121 -11.31 -40.53 7.70
N MET A 122 -10.41 -39.62 8.05
CA MET A 122 -9.11 -39.43 7.42
C MET A 122 -8.08 -40.44 7.95
N SER A 123 -6.90 -40.49 7.32
CA SER A 123 -5.84 -41.46 7.65
C SER A 123 -5.33 -41.37 9.10
N ASP A 124 -5.45 -40.21 9.73
CA ASP A 124 -5.03 -39.89 11.09
C ASP A 124 -6.19 -39.95 12.12
N GLY A 125 -7.37 -40.43 11.69
CA GLY A 125 -8.56 -40.54 12.53
C GLY A 125 -9.40 -39.27 12.63
N GLY A 126 -9.03 -38.17 11.98
CA GLY A 126 -9.84 -36.96 11.91
C GLY A 126 -11.08 -37.10 11.03
N VAL A 127 -12.07 -36.24 11.24
CA VAL A 127 -13.29 -36.16 10.42
C VAL A 127 -13.22 -34.92 9.53
N PRO A 128 -13.48 -35.03 8.20
CA PRO A 128 -13.46 -33.87 7.32
C PRO A 128 -14.76 -33.07 7.46
N GLN A 129 -14.82 -32.27 8.52
CA GLN A 129 -15.99 -31.50 8.97
C GLN A 129 -15.62 -30.06 9.31
N GLY A 130 -16.62 -29.17 9.25
CA GLY A 130 -16.49 -27.79 9.71
C GLY A 130 -16.96 -27.56 11.16
N PRO A 131 -16.93 -26.30 11.63
CA PRO A 131 -16.45 -25.14 10.90
C PRO A 131 -14.96 -25.21 10.57
N GLU A 132 -14.58 -24.75 9.38
CA GLU A 132 -13.18 -24.54 8.98
C GLU A 132 -12.85 -23.08 9.18
N THR A 133 -11.73 -22.78 9.84
CA THR A 133 -11.24 -21.42 10.03
C THR A 133 -9.99 -21.21 9.20
N ILE A 134 -9.96 -20.12 8.45
CA ILE A 134 -8.80 -19.67 7.69
C ILE A 134 -8.27 -18.41 8.39
N TYR A 135 -7.02 -18.46 8.83
CA TYR A 135 -6.32 -17.32 9.42
C TYR A 135 -5.39 -16.68 8.39
N PHE A 136 -5.26 -15.36 8.50
CA PHE A 136 -4.31 -14.58 7.73
C PHE A 136 -3.25 -14.02 8.67
N ASP A 137 -1.98 -14.03 8.28
CA ASP A 137 -0.90 -13.36 9.02
C ASP A 137 -1.06 -11.84 8.94
N ASP A 138 -1.34 -11.34 7.73
CA ASP A 138 -1.63 -9.93 7.47
C ASP A 138 -3.14 -9.73 7.32
N PRO A 139 -3.72 -8.62 7.83
CA PRO A 139 -5.15 -8.38 7.71
C PRO A 139 -5.56 -8.19 6.24
N ILE A 140 -6.73 -8.69 5.88
CA ILE A 140 -7.28 -8.67 4.52
C ILE A 140 -8.51 -7.76 4.44
N SER A 141 -8.80 -7.23 3.26
CA SER A 141 -9.96 -6.36 3.00
C SER A 141 -11.13 -7.13 2.39
N GLN A 142 -10.85 -8.26 1.75
CA GLN A 142 -11.86 -9.11 1.13
C GLN A 142 -11.39 -10.56 1.05
N PHE A 143 -12.32 -11.47 1.28
CA PHE A 143 -12.20 -12.89 1.00
C PHE A 143 -13.37 -13.33 0.10
N SER A 144 -13.06 -14.06 -0.97
CA SER A 144 -14.05 -14.86 -1.68
C SER A 144 -13.55 -16.29 -1.88
N ALA A 145 -14.50 -17.21 -1.98
CA ALA A 145 -14.24 -18.59 -2.39
C ALA A 145 -15.49 -19.15 -3.04
N LYS A 146 -15.33 -20.22 -3.81
CA LYS A 146 -16.42 -20.93 -4.45
C LYS A 146 -16.79 -22.19 -3.68
N PHE A 147 -18.08 -22.42 -3.53
CA PHE A 147 -18.65 -23.47 -2.70
C PHE A 147 -19.67 -24.32 -3.45
N GLY A 148 -19.62 -25.63 -3.28
CA GLY A 148 -20.63 -26.52 -3.86
C GLY A 148 -20.73 -27.86 -3.18
N GLY A 149 -21.76 -28.62 -3.55
CA GLY A 149 -22.05 -29.91 -2.98
C GLY A 149 -23.28 -30.55 -3.61
N SER A 150 -23.36 -31.87 -3.55
CA SER A 150 -24.46 -32.66 -4.13
C SER A 150 -25.63 -32.90 -3.17
N ALA A 151 -25.51 -32.44 -1.92
CA ALA A 151 -26.56 -32.53 -0.91
C ALA A 151 -27.06 -31.14 -0.49
N ALA A 152 -28.35 -31.06 -0.16
CA ALA A 152 -28.97 -29.81 0.27
C ALA A 152 -28.39 -29.31 1.60
N GLY A 153 -28.15 -28.02 1.69
CA GLY A 153 -27.65 -27.33 2.87
C GLY A 153 -27.38 -25.86 2.56
N ASN A 154 -26.83 -25.15 3.53
CA ASN A 154 -26.30 -23.81 3.35
C ASN A 154 -24.83 -23.81 3.75
N VAL A 155 -24.08 -22.88 3.17
CA VAL A 155 -22.76 -22.47 3.62
C VAL A 155 -22.82 -21.01 4.04
N THR A 156 -22.22 -20.72 5.20
CA THR A 156 -22.08 -19.39 5.77
C THR A 156 -20.59 -19.11 5.90
N VAL A 157 -20.16 -18.01 5.32
CA VAL A 157 -18.82 -17.45 5.46
C VAL A 157 -18.94 -16.24 6.37
N THR A 158 -18.20 -16.22 7.48
CA THR A 158 -18.16 -15.10 8.42
C THR A 158 -16.73 -14.61 8.56
N ALA A 159 -16.50 -13.33 8.29
CA ALA A 159 -15.22 -12.66 8.46
C ALA A 159 -15.13 -12.02 9.85
N TYR A 160 -13.94 -12.10 10.43
CA TYR A 160 -13.62 -11.59 11.76
C TYR A 160 -12.35 -10.75 11.72
N ASP A 161 -12.29 -9.72 12.54
CA ASP A 161 -11.04 -8.99 12.79
C ASP A 161 -10.15 -9.70 13.82
N TYR A 162 -9.04 -9.05 14.20
CA TYR A 162 -8.10 -9.58 15.19
C TYR A 162 -8.72 -9.82 16.58
N ASP A 163 -9.73 -9.03 16.95
CA ASP A 163 -10.42 -9.12 18.23
C ASP A 163 -11.59 -10.12 18.20
N TRP A 164 -11.77 -10.84 17.09
CA TRP A 164 -12.89 -11.75 16.81
C TRP A 164 -14.26 -11.06 16.76
N ASP A 165 -14.30 -9.76 16.48
CA ASP A 165 -15.54 -9.08 16.15
C ASP A 165 -15.91 -9.39 14.69
N VAL A 166 -17.21 -9.59 14.44
CA VAL A 166 -17.70 -9.90 13.09
C VAL A 166 -17.58 -8.65 12.22
N VAL A 167 -16.80 -8.75 11.15
CA VAL A 167 -16.63 -7.70 10.13
C VAL A 167 -17.76 -7.79 9.11
N ASP A 168 -17.98 -9.00 8.56
CA ASP A 168 -19.01 -9.27 7.57
C ASP A 168 -19.44 -10.75 7.60
N SER A 169 -20.62 -11.07 7.08
CA SER A 169 -21.09 -12.44 6.95
C SER A 169 -22.03 -12.60 5.77
N ASN A 170 -21.81 -13.66 4.99
CA ASN A 170 -22.63 -13.99 3.84
C ASN A 170 -23.02 -15.48 3.85
N THR A 171 -24.18 -15.81 3.30
CA THR A 171 -24.73 -17.18 3.30
C THR A 171 -25.39 -17.49 1.97
N ALA A 172 -25.09 -18.66 1.42
CA ALA A 172 -25.69 -19.17 0.20
C ALA A 172 -26.10 -20.64 0.34
N PRO A 173 -27.08 -21.12 -0.46
CA PRO A 173 -27.38 -22.53 -0.55
C PRO A 173 -26.21 -23.29 -1.19
N VAL A 174 -25.98 -24.52 -0.75
CA VAL A 174 -25.05 -25.45 -1.40
C VAL A 174 -25.72 -26.01 -2.67
N LEU A 175 -25.07 -25.83 -3.82
CA LEU A 175 -25.54 -26.28 -5.13
C LEU A 175 -24.49 -27.21 -5.80
N PRO A 176 -24.90 -28.07 -6.74
CA PRO A 176 -23.96 -28.87 -7.54
C PRO A 176 -23.03 -28.02 -8.40
N ASP A 177 -23.47 -26.84 -8.84
CA ASP A 177 -22.60 -25.88 -9.50
C ASP A 177 -22.03 -24.93 -8.44
N LEU A 178 -20.71 -24.73 -8.47
CA LEU A 178 -20.03 -23.87 -7.50
C LEU A 178 -20.63 -22.45 -7.48
N VAL A 179 -20.89 -21.94 -6.28
CA VAL A 179 -21.36 -20.58 -6.01
C VAL A 179 -20.27 -19.81 -5.28
N GLU A 180 -19.91 -18.64 -5.80
CA GLU A 180 -18.99 -17.72 -5.13
C GLU A 180 -19.69 -17.03 -3.95
N ILE A 181 -19.00 -16.98 -2.81
CA ILE A 181 -19.41 -16.20 -1.65
C ILE A 181 -18.27 -15.27 -1.31
N THR A 182 -18.61 -13.99 -1.16
CA THR A 182 -17.69 -12.93 -0.81
C THR A 182 -18.09 -12.32 0.53
N VAL A 183 -17.09 -12.01 1.35
CA VAL A 183 -17.16 -11.17 2.55
C VAL A 183 -16.10 -10.08 2.45
N ALA A 184 -16.42 -8.85 2.84
CA ALA A 184 -15.52 -7.71 2.70
C ALA A 184 -15.63 -6.73 3.86
N GLY A 185 -14.50 -6.13 4.21
CA GLY A 185 -14.35 -5.14 5.27
C GLY A 185 -12.89 -5.03 5.70
N GLY A 186 -12.48 -3.88 6.23
CA GLY A 186 -11.08 -3.66 6.60
C GLY A 186 -10.68 -4.47 7.83
N GLY A 187 -9.46 -4.99 7.86
CA GLY A 187 -8.88 -5.59 9.06
C GLY A 187 -9.29 -7.05 9.32
N ILE A 188 -9.80 -7.78 8.33
CA ILE A 188 -10.19 -9.19 8.49
C ILE A 188 -8.93 -10.01 8.79
N GLN A 189 -8.88 -10.68 9.93
CA GLN A 189 -7.77 -11.54 10.34
C GLN A 189 -8.13 -13.03 10.26
N ALA A 190 -9.43 -13.35 10.23
CA ALA A 190 -9.91 -14.72 10.10
C ALA A 190 -11.22 -14.80 9.33
N VAL A 191 -11.43 -15.91 8.63
CA VAL A 191 -12.71 -16.28 8.02
C VAL A 191 -13.11 -17.67 8.52
N VAL A 192 -14.36 -17.80 8.97
CA VAL A 192 -14.95 -19.07 9.39
C VAL A 192 -15.97 -19.53 8.35
N ILE A 193 -15.77 -20.73 7.82
CA ILE A 193 -16.65 -21.42 6.89
C ILE A 193 -17.47 -22.43 7.69
N SER A 194 -18.76 -22.17 7.83
CA SER A 194 -19.74 -23.08 8.46
C SER A 194 -20.71 -23.61 7.41
N PHE A 195 -21.09 -24.89 7.49
CA PHE A 195 -22.03 -25.47 6.53
C PHE A 195 -22.91 -26.55 7.16
N THR A 196 -24.07 -26.80 6.55
CA THR A 196 -25.05 -27.79 7.02
C THR A 196 -25.20 -29.01 6.12
N SER A 197 -24.62 -28.98 4.91
CA SER A 197 -24.56 -30.13 4.02
C SER A 197 -23.59 -31.19 4.57
N PRO A 198 -23.86 -32.50 4.40
CA PRO A 198 -22.88 -33.54 4.74
C PRO A 198 -21.63 -33.52 3.85
N TYR A 199 -21.71 -32.88 2.67
CA TYR A 199 -20.60 -32.76 1.71
C TYR A 199 -20.42 -31.31 1.28
N LEU A 200 -19.18 -30.84 1.23
CA LEU A 200 -18.84 -29.53 0.70
C LEU A 200 -17.53 -29.62 -0.08
N VAL A 201 -17.49 -28.93 -1.21
CA VAL A 201 -16.28 -28.59 -1.97
C VAL A 201 -16.07 -27.09 -1.82
N VAL A 202 -14.83 -26.69 -1.53
CA VAL A 202 -14.37 -25.30 -1.51
C VAL A 202 -13.22 -25.18 -2.49
N ASP A 203 -13.27 -24.18 -3.34
CA ASP A 203 -12.26 -23.97 -4.37
C ASP A 203 -12.15 -22.49 -4.77
N ASP A 204 -11.12 -22.14 -5.54
CA ASP A 204 -10.88 -20.79 -6.07
C ASP A 204 -10.94 -19.71 -4.97
N ILE A 205 -10.18 -19.89 -3.88
CA ILE A 205 -10.04 -18.88 -2.84
C ILE A 205 -9.29 -17.68 -3.43
N CYS A 206 -9.84 -16.49 -3.25
CA CYS A 206 -9.30 -15.24 -3.75
C CYS A 206 -9.36 -14.19 -2.64
N VAL A 207 -8.21 -13.60 -2.33
CA VAL A 207 -8.02 -12.71 -1.17
C VAL A 207 -7.36 -11.42 -1.60
N PHE A 208 -7.90 -10.31 -1.10
CA PHE A 208 -7.29 -8.99 -1.23
C PHE A 208 -6.81 -8.55 0.14
N ARG A 209 -5.53 -8.20 0.26
CA ARG A 209 -4.96 -7.70 1.50
C ARG A 209 -5.61 -6.37 1.88
N THR A 210 -5.57 -6.04 3.17
CA THR A 210 -5.86 -4.68 3.59
C THR A 210 -4.67 -3.85 3.14
N GLU A 211 -4.82 -3.12 2.04
CA GLU A 211 -3.91 -2.03 1.78
C GLU A 211 -4.19 -0.93 2.80
N ALA A 212 -3.17 -0.54 3.54
CA ALA A 212 -3.15 0.77 4.13
C ALA A 212 -3.22 1.83 3.01
N SER A 213 -3.57 3.05 3.36
CA SER A 213 -3.59 4.16 2.40
C SER A 213 -3.40 5.47 3.15
N GLY A 214 -2.94 6.49 2.44
CA GLY A 214 -2.62 7.77 3.06
C GLY A 214 -1.31 7.72 3.82
N VAL A 215 -1.22 8.49 4.90
CA VAL A 215 0.03 8.76 5.62
C VAL A 215 0.06 8.02 6.95
N LEU A 216 1.09 7.21 7.18
CA LEU A 216 1.41 6.70 8.51
C LEU A 216 2.36 7.68 9.20
N LEU A 217 1.90 8.30 10.28
CA LEU A 217 2.64 9.33 11.00
C LEU A 217 2.97 8.87 12.42
N MET A 218 4.26 8.69 12.72
CA MET A 218 4.73 8.57 14.11
C MET A 218 5.09 9.95 14.66
N LEU A 219 4.41 10.35 15.74
CA LEU A 219 4.70 11.56 16.50
C LEU A 219 5.13 11.23 17.91
N SER A 220 6.28 11.73 18.34
CA SER A 220 6.64 11.68 19.75
C SER A 220 7.55 12.82 20.18
N GLN A 221 7.00 14.01 20.43
CA GLN A 221 7.83 15.20 20.67
C GLN A 221 8.52 15.22 22.04
N CYS A 222 9.70 15.82 22.09
CA CYS A 222 10.37 16.07 23.37
C CYS A 222 9.55 17.07 24.20
N GLY A 223 9.54 16.90 25.52
CA GLY A 223 8.54 17.49 26.42
C GLY A 223 8.26 18.98 26.21
N GLY A 224 7.06 19.30 25.69
CA GLY A 224 6.56 20.67 25.50
C GLY A 224 6.90 21.31 24.15
N SER A 225 7.58 20.58 23.26
CA SER A 225 7.93 21.07 21.92
C SER A 225 6.74 20.99 20.95
N PRO A 226 6.65 21.90 19.98
CA PRO A 226 5.65 21.85 18.93
C PRO A 226 5.84 20.65 17.99
N GLU A 227 4.79 20.32 17.24
CA GLU A 227 4.87 19.46 16.06
C GLU A 227 4.48 20.26 14.83
N TYR A 228 5.18 20.02 13.71
CA TYR A 228 5.05 20.84 12.50
C TYR A 228 4.54 20.04 11.29
N ILE A 229 4.49 18.71 11.39
CA ILE A 229 4.10 17.83 10.29
C ILE A 229 2.58 17.73 10.12
N THR A 230 1.80 17.72 11.22
CA THR A 230 0.33 17.68 11.13
C THR A 230 -0.23 18.92 10.42
N PRO A 231 0.17 20.16 10.76
CA PRO A 231 -0.28 21.32 10.01
C PRO A 231 0.21 21.30 8.55
N ALA A 232 1.41 20.79 8.26
CA ALA A 232 1.90 20.64 6.89
C ALA A 232 1.03 19.68 6.05
N LEU A 233 0.72 18.49 6.59
CA LEU A 233 -0.17 17.52 5.95
C LEU A 233 -1.56 18.11 5.68
N ALA A 234 -2.12 18.83 6.66
CA ALA A 234 -3.41 19.50 6.52
C ALA A 234 -3.38 20.58 5.42
N ASN A 235 -2.34 21.42 5.37
CA ASN A 235 -2.16 22.45 4.34
C ASN A 235 -2.03 21.86 2.93
N MET A 236 -1.40 20.68 2.83
CA MET A 236 -1.25 19.92 1.58
C MET A 236 -2.52 19.16 1.17
N GLY A 237 -3.59 19.20 1.98
CA GLY A 237 -4.85 18.51 1.71
C GLY A 237 -4.78 16.99 1.90
N LEU A 238 -3.78 16.48 2.63
CA LEU A 238 -3.60 15.08 2.96
C LEU A 238 -4.35 14.76 4.27
N ALA A 239 -5.62 14.38 4.14
CA ALA A 239 -6.50 14.17 5.29
C ALA A 239 -6.52 12.72 5.81
N ASN A 240 -6.14 11.74 4.98
CA ASN A 240 -6.06 10.34 5.38
C ASN A 240 -4.73 10.09 6.11
N VAL A 241 -4.70 10.37 7.41
CA VAL A 241 -3.49 10.27 8.24
C VAL A 241 -3.76 9.36 9.43
N THR A 242 -3.01 8.27 9.54
CA THR A 242 -2.99 7.39 10.71
C THR A 242 -1.84 7.82 11.61
N THR A 243 -2.16 8.43 12.75
CA THR A 243 -1.16 8.91 13.71
C THR A 243 -0.93 7.90 14.82
N VAL A 244 0.34 7.58 15.10
CA VAL A 244 0.77 6.74 16.21
C VAL A 244 1.77 7.47 17.10
N SER A 245 1.81 7.11 18.37
CA SER A 245 2.74 7.70 19.36
C SER A 245 3.61 6.67 20.06
N ASN A 246 3.57 5.41 19.62
CA ASN A 246 4.31 4.29 20.18
C ASN A 246 5.00 3.51 19.06
N ILE A 247 6.27 3.17 19.28
CA ILE A 247 7.10 2.40 18.35
C ILE A 247 6.52 1.01 18.04
N LEU A 248 5.86 0.34 18.99
CA LEU A 248 5.27 -0.99 18.75
C LEU A 248 4.08 -0.92 17.79
N THR A 249 3.26 0.13 17.90
CA THR A 249 2.13 0.34 16.98
C THR A 249 2.62 0.76 15.60
N LEU A 250 3.67 1.61 15.52
CA LEU A 250 4.34 1.88 14.25
C LEU A 250 4.82 0.58 13.61
N SER A 251 5.51 -0.25 14.38
CA SER A 251 6.08 -1.52 13.91
C SER A 251 5.00 -2.42 13.31
N ALA A 252 3.83 -2.56 13.94
CA ALA A 252 2.73 -3.37 13.41
C ALA A 252 2.10 -2.76 12.14
N LEU A 253 1.94 -1.44 12.09
CA LEU A 253 1.33 -0.79 10.91
C LEU A 253 2.27 -0.72 9.71
N LEU A 254 3.59 -0.78 9.92
CA LEU A 254 4.58 -0.88 8.84
C LEU A 254 4.54 -2.23 8.11
N ASP A 255 3.95 -3.27 8.70
CA ASP A 255 3.76 -4.57 8.03
C ASP A 255 2.61 -4.50 6.99
N LEU A 256 1.77 -3.47 7.05
CA LEU A 256 0.71 -3.27 6.07
C LEU A 256 1.29 -2.66 4.78
N PRO A 257 1.03 -3.27 3.60
CA PRO A 257 1.35 -2.65 2.33
C PRO A 257 0.43 -1.45 2.07
N GLY A 258 0.82 -0.56 1.15
CA GLY A 258 -0.10 0.45 0.58
C GLY A 258 -0.03 1.86 1.17
N TRP A 259 0.75 2.11 2.24
CA TRP A 259 0.97 3.48 2.70
C TRP A 259 1.55 4.36 1.58
N ASP A 260 0.95 5.54 1.35
CA ASP A 260 1.43 6.50 0.36
C ASP A 260 2.74 7.17 0.82
N LEU A 261 2.84 7.38 2.13
CA LEU A 261 3.96 8.00 2.82
C LEU A 261 4.03 7.50 4.27
N VAL A 262 5.24 7.21 4.73
CA VAL A 262 5.54 7.02 6.15
C VAL A 262 6.35 8.22 6.65
N VAL A 263 5.87 8.87 7.71
CA VAL A 263 6.63 9.92 8.42
C VAL A 263 6.94 9.46 9.83
N VAL A 264 8.22 9.52 10.19
CA VAL A 264 8.67 9.33 11.57
C VAL A 264 9.24 10.65 12.05
N ASP A 265 8.53 11.33 12.95
CA ASP A 265 9.03 12.49 13.70
C ASP A 265 9.09 12.09 15.19
N GLY A 266 10.16 11.36 15.51
CA GLY A 266 10.25 10.56 16.73
C GLY A 266 11.31 11.05 17.73
N TYR A 267 10.89 11.55 18.89
CA TYR A 267 11.80 11.93 19.97
C TYR A 267 11.63 11.15 21.28
N ASN A 268 10.44 11.04 21.87
CA ASN A 268 10.30 10.34 23.16
C ASN A 268 10.59 8.84 23.04
N PHE A 269 10.36 8.28 21.86
CA PHE A 269 10.69 6.90 21.53
C PHE A 269 11.74 6.91 20.43
N GLY A 270 12.88 6.28 20.71
CA GLY A 270 13.88 6.05 19.68
C GLY A 270 13.41 4.95 18.72
N VAL A 271 13.87 5.01 17.47
CA VAL A 271 13.64 3.94 16.51
C VAL A 271 14.56 2.77 16.84
N LEU A 272 14.04 1.53 16.91
CA LEU A 272 14.86 0.35 17.13
C LEU A 272 15.34 -0.20 15.77
N THR A 273 16.34 -1.08 15.83
CA THR A 273 16.89 -1.73 14.63
C THR A 273 15.80 -2.43 13.82
N GLY A 274 14.86 -3.14 14.47
CA GLY A 274 13.77 -3.84 13.77
C GLY A 274 12.81 -2.89 13.02
N GLU A 275 12.55 -1.69 13.53
CA GLU A 275 11.74 -0.71 12.79
C GLU A 275 12.52 -0.08 11.63
N LEU A 276 13.84 0.06 11.73
CA LEU A 276 14.66 0.46 10.57
C LEU A 276 14.70 -0.63 9.49
N ASP A 277 14.72 -1.91 9.87
CA ASP A 277 14.59 -3.02 8.92
C ASP A 277 13.24 -2.94 8.17
N LYS A 278 12.13 -2.67 8.88
CA LYS A 278 10.81 -2.50 8.26
C LYS A 278 10.70 -1.27 7.38
N LEU A 279 11.27 -0.13 7.81
CA LEU A 279 11.33 1.07 6.97
C LEU A 279 12.15 0.83 5.69
N GLN A 280 13.23 0.05 5.79
CA GLN A 280 14.00 -0.36 4.61
C GLN A 280 13.16 -1.24 3.69
N ALA A 281 12.47 -2.26 4.21
CA ALA A 281 11.59 -3.13 3.42
C ALA A 281 10.49 -2.33 2.70
N TYR A 282 9.81 -1.43 3.42
CA TYR A 282 8.81 -0.54 2.82
C TYR A 282 9.41 0.35 1.72
N TYR A 283 10.62 0.89 1.91
CA TYR A 283 11.32 1.66 0.88
C TYR A 283 11.71 0.82 -0.35
N ASP A 284 12.20 -0.40 -0.12
CA ASP A 284 12.59 -1.37 -1.16
C ASP A 284 11.38 -1.75 -2.04
N ASP A 285 10.19 -1.83 -1.45
CA ASP A 285 8.91 -2.10 -2.14
C ASP A 285 8.31 -0.90 -2.88
N GLY A 286 9.01 0.23 -2.94
CA GLY A 286 8.55 1.43 -3.66
C GLY A 286 8.02 2.55 -2.74
N GLY A 287 8.01 2.33 -1.42
CA GLY A 287 7.53 3.27 -0.42
C GLY A 287 8.31 4.58 -0.33
N ARG A 288 7.74 5.53 0.44
CA ARG A 288 8.28 6.88 0.62
C ARG A 288 8.36 7.24 2.10
N VAL A 289 9.49 7.78 2.54
CA VAL A 289 9.78 8.00 3.95
C VAL A 289 10.31 9.42 4.21
N ILE A 290 9.80 10.08 5.25
CA ILE A 290 10.46 11.22 5.89
C ILE A 290 10.82 10.80 7.31
N LEU A 291 12.10 10.88 7.67
CA LEU A 291 12.63 10.36 8.94
C LEU A 291 13.37 11.43 9.73
N PHE A 292 12.92 11.63 10.96
CA PHE A 292 13.70 12.14 12.08
C PHE A 292 13.59 11.16 13.26
N ALA A 293 14.73 10.83 13.87
CA ALA A 293 14.76 10.17 15.17
C ALA A 293 15.97 10.63 16.00
N TRP A 294 15.80 10.83 17.30
CA TRP A 294 16.89 11.33 18.16
C TRP A 294 18.08 10.36 18.29
N ASN A 295 17.90 9.06 18.04
CA ASN A 295 18.87 8.00 18.34
C ASN A 295 19.53 7.36 17.10
N LEU A 296 19.50 8.01 15.94
CA LEU A 296 20.07 7.44 14.71
C LEU A 296 21.54 7.05 14.87
N PHE A 297 22.33 7.85 15.59
CA PHE A 297 23.74 7.51 15.84
C PHE A 297 23.88 6.53 17.02
N SER A 298 23.48 6.95 18.23
CA SER A 298 23.72 6.20 19.46
C SER A 298 23.18 4.77 19.47
N ALA A 299 22.11 4.47 18.72
CA ALA A 299 21.55 3.13 18.62
C ALA A 299 21.78 2.47 17.25
N ASN A 300 21.83 3.25 16.16
CA ASN A 300 21.64 2.71 14.82
C ASN A 300 22.72 3.14 13.79
N ALA A 301 23.86 3.71 14.20
CA ALA A 301 24.87 4.22 13.25
C ALA A 301 25.38 3.19 12.22
N ALA A 302 25.37 1.91 12.59
CA ALA A 302 25.84 0.80 11.74
C ALA A 302 24.74 0.11 10.93
N HIS A 303 23.52 0.64 10.91
CA HIS A 303 22.40 0.02 10.18
C HIS A 303 22.67 0.00 8.66
N PRO A 304 22.40 -1.11 7.95
CA PRO A 304 22.65 -1.23 6.51
C PRO A 304 21.85 -0.23 5.66
N LEU A 305 20.67 0.19 6.14
CA LEU A 305 19.85 1.25 5.52
C LEU A 305 20.67 2.47 5.11
N TRP A 306 21.61 2.94 5.94
CA TRP A 306 22.36 4.16 5.60
C TRP A 306 23.16 4.01 4.32
N ALA A 307 23.87 2.88 4.17
CA ALA A 307 24.60 2.58 2.95
C ALA A 307 23.64 2.39 1.77
N HIS A 308 22.46 1.80 2.00
CA HIS A 308 21.42 1.61 1.00
C HIS A 308 20.90 2.95 0.45
N LEU A 309 20.70 3.95 1.33
CA LEU A 309 20.32 5.31 0.96
C LEU A 309 21.51 6.16 0.46
N GLY A 310 22.72 5.61 0.45
CA GLY A 310 23.93 6.33 0.02
C GLY A 310 24.42 7.38 1.02
N MET A 311 24.24 7.16 2.31
CA MET A 311 24.63 8.07 3.40
C MET A 311 25.26 7.34 4.59
N SER A 312 25.70 8.09 5.60
CA SER A 312 26.26 7.54 6.85
C SER A 312 25.95 8.47 8.02
N VAL A 313 25.65 7.89 9.19
CA VAL A 313 25.41 8.63 10.43
C VAL A 313 26.69 8.67 11.26
N LEU A 314 27.24 9.87 11.51
CA LEU A 314 28.59 10.04 12.06
C LEU A 314 28.67 10.30 13.56
N SER A 315 27.76 11.12 14.10
CA SER A 315 27.79 11.52 15.51
C SER A 315 26.50 12.21 15.92
N ASP A 316 26.11 12.09 17.20
CA ASP A 316 25.09 12.94 17.82
C ASP A 316 25.65 14.33 18.20
N TYR A 317 24.79 15.34 18.31
CA TYR A 317 25.07 16.61 18.97
C TYR A 317 23.95 17.01 19.93
N THR A 318 24.28 17.88 20.90
CA THR A 318 23.41 18.27 22.03
C THR A 318 23.36 19.79 22.23
N THR A 319 23.61 20.54 21.16
CA THR A 319 23.26 21.96 21.11
C THR A 319 22.73 22.25 19.71
N PRO A 320 21.57 22.90 19.54
CA PRO A 320 21.01 23.15 18.21
C PRO A 320 22.00 23.88 17.32
N LEU A 321 22.11 23.41 16.08
CA LEU A 321 22.98 23.97 15.06
C LEU A 321 22.11 24.59 13.96
N PRO A 322 22.53 25.73 13.37
CA PRO A 322 21.86 26.28 12.21
C PRO A 322 21.87 25.29 11.04
N VAL A 323 20.79 25.23 10.28
CA VAL A 323 20.64 24.42 9.07
C VAL A 323 20.61 25.36 7.88
N TYR A 324 21.71 25.39 7.14
CA TYR A 324 21.88 26.20 5.96
C TYR A 324 21.52 25.41 4.72
N ASN A 325 20.75 26.03 3.83
CA ASN A 325 20.48 25.46 2.53
C ASN A 325 21.78 25.41 1.69
N TRP A 326 22.22 24.22 1.32
CA TRP A 326 23.47 24.01 0.59
C TRP A 326 23.28 23.88 -0.91
N SER A 327 22.06 23.61 -1.32
CA SER A 327 21.74 23.26 -2.68
C SER A 327 20.63 24.20 -3.16
N ALA A 328 20.61 24.52 -4.45
CA ALA A 328 19.40 25.06 -5.06
C ALA A 328 18.30 23.95 -5.16
N SER A 329 18.29 22.99 -4.23
CA SER A 329 17.28 21.94 -4.17
C SER A 329 15.95 22.59 -3.91
N ASN A 330 14.95 22.14 -4.66
CA ASN A 330 13.57 22.60 -4.53
C ASN A 330 12.97 22.29 -3.14
N LEU A 331 13.68 21.58 -2.24
CA LEU A 331 13.26 21.37 -0.85
C LEU A 331 13.14 22.67 -0.02
N PHE A 332 13.81 23.75 -0.42
CA PHE A 332 13.73 25.04 0.27
C PHE A 332 13.01 26.13 -0.54
N PHE A 333 12.47 25.79 -1.71
CA PHE A 333 11.87 26.79 -2.62
C PHE A 333 10.55 26.34 -3.22
N MET A 334 10.10 25.10 -2.97
CA MET A 334 8.89 24.58 -3.62
C MET A 334 8.17 23.53 -2.77
N PRO A 335 6.87 23.72 -2.49
CA PRO A 335 6.02 24.84 -2.90
C PRO A 335 6.24 26.17 -2.14
N ASN A 336 6.97 26.18 -1.04
CA ASN A 336 7.21 27.38 -0.22
C ASN A 336 8.69 27.79 -0.22
N ASP A 337 8.95 29.09 -0.07
CA ASP A 337 10.30 29.66 0.08
C ASP A 337 10.71 29.57 1.55
N VAL A 338 11.67 28.71 1.88
CA VAL A 338 12.15 28.47 3.25
C VAL A 338 13.54 29.08 3.42
N PRO A 339 13.71 30.09 4.30
CA PRO A 339 15.03 30.63 4.64
C PRO A 339 15.91 29.61 5.38
N ASP A 340 17.20 29.95 5.58
CA ASP A 340 18.06 29.17 6.46
C ASP A 340 17.47 29.09 7.87
N LEU A 341 17.46 27.88 8.46
CA LEU A 341 16.96 27.68 9.82
C LEU A 341 18.07 28.01 10.81
N ILE A 342 17.98 29.17 11.48
CA ILE A 342 19.04 29.69 12.36
C ILE A 342 18.55 29.99 13.78
N THR A 343 17.25 29.89 14.04
CA THR A 343 16.64 30.16 15.35
C THR A 343 15.98 28.90 15.91
N PHE A 344 16.42 28.50 17.10
CA PHE A 344 15.96 27.28 17.77
C PHE A 344 15.64 27.54 19.25
N ILE A 345 14.70 26.80 19.81
CA ILE A 345 14.49 26.70 21.27
C ILE A 345 14.91 25.30 21.70
N ASP A 346 16.02 25.23 22.44
CA ASP A 346 16.57 23.97 22.95
C ASP A 346 15.74 23.40 24.12
N THR A 347 14.81 22.51 23.79
CA THR A 347 13.95 21.78 24.73
C THR A 347 14.35 20.31 24.89
N CYS A 348 15.32 19.84 24.11
CA CYS A 348 15.62 18.42 23.93
C CYS A 348 17.06 18.10 24.37
N PRO A 349 17.33 16.93 24.98
CA PRO A 349 18.71 16.57 25.36
C PRO A 349 19.69 16.28 24.20
N ARG A 350 19.19 16.05 23.00
CA ARG A 350 19.92 15.72 21.77
C ARG A 350 19.20 16.44 20.64
N ASP A 351 19.96 17.12 19.79
CA ASP A 351 19.37 18.06 18.83
C ASP A 351 19.53 17.60 17.39
N GLY A 352 20.21 16.47 17.18
CA GLY A 352 20.38 15.84 15.89
C GLY A 352 21.65 15.01 15.76
N GLN A 353 21.96 14.67 14.51
CA GLN A 353 23.12 13.92 14.07
C GLN A 353 23.85 14.66 12.95
N LYS A 354 25.15 14.41 12.84
CA LYS A 354 25.92 14.76 11.65
C LYS A 354 25.90 13.60 10.67
N LEU A 355 25.50 13.88 9.43
CA LEU A 355 25.54 12.90 8.35
C LEU A 355 26.71 13.16 7.39
N ASP A 356 27.08 12.12 6.65
CA ASP A 356 27.83 12.21 5.40
C ASP A 356 27.03 11.57 4.27
N VAL A 357 27.33 11.97 3.02
CA VAL A 357 26.70 11.40 1.83
C VAL A 357 27.74 10.81 0.88
N THR A 358 27.37 9.75 0.18
CA THR A 358 28.18 9.09 -0.85
C THR A 358 27.45 9.14 -2.19
N THR A 359 26.48 8.26 -2.40
CA THR A 359 25.61 8.25 -3.58
C THR A 359 24.30 9.01 -3.35
N GLY A 360 23.90 9.22 -2.09
CA GLY A 360 22.75 10.04 -1.73
C GLY A 360 22.99 11.52 -1.99
N LEU A 361 21.97 12.34 -1.73
CA LEU A 361 21.98 13.78 -1.96
C LEU A 361 22.06 14.53 -0.63
N ALA A 362 22.94 15.52 -0.53
CA ALA A 362 22.97 16.46 0.58
C ALA A 362 22.26 17.76 0.18
N HIS A 363 21.22 18.12 0.93
CA HIS A 363 20.36 19.27 0.62
C HIS A 363 20.69 20.49 1.46
N ALA A 364 21.00 20.25 2.74
CA ALA A 364 21.34 21.27 3.71
C ALA A 364 22.34 20.73 4.74
N GLY A 365 23.00 21.63 5.46
CA GLY A 365 23.94 21.25 6.50
C GLY A 365 24.32 22.37 7.45
N TYR A 366 25.20 22.05 8.42
CA TYR A 366 25.46 22.90 9.58
C TYR A 366 26.46 24.03 9.36
N THR A 367 26.98 24.17 8.13
CA THR A 367 27.91 25.23 7.72
C THR A 367 27.29 26.07 6.60
N GLY A 368 27.79 27.27 6.31
CA GLY A 368 27.22 28.13 5.24
C GLY A 368 27.41 27.61 3.80
N GLY A 369 27.88 26.38 3.62
CA GLY A 369 28.05 25.71 2.32
C GLY A 369 28.51 24.27 2.52
N PRO A 370 28.52 23.45 1.45
CA PRO A 370 28.81 22.02 1.52
C PRO A 370 30.12 21.68 2.23
N ALA A 371 30.03 20.84 3.26
CA ALA A 371 31.17 20.33 4.01
C ALA A 371 30.97 18.87 4.41
N ALA A 372 32.05 18.08 4.34
CA ALA A 372 32.02 16.66 4.68
C ALA A 372 31.69 16.47 6.16
N GLY A 373 30.78 15.53 6.45
CA GLY A 373 30.35 15.25 7.82
C GLY A 373 29.57 16.38 8.50
N GLU A 374 29.04 17.34 7.74
CA GLU A 374 28.22 18.44 8.27
C GLU A 374 26.80 18.45 7.67
N VAL A 375 26.36 17.34 7.05
CA VAL A 375 25.05 17.26 6.41
C VAL A 375 23.95 17.15 7.47
N ALA A 376 22.91 17.99 7.32
CA ALA A 376 21.74 18.09 8.21
C ALA A 376 20.47 17.54 7.56
N ILE A 377 20.36 17.62 6.23
CA ILE A 377 19.26 17.02 5.47
C ILE A 377 19.85 16.25 4.29
N ALA A 378 19.52 14.97 4.22
CA ALA A 378 19.95 14.08 3.16
C ALA A 378 18.77 13.32 2.57
N SER A 379 18.92 12.81 1.34
CA SER A 379 17.96 11.87 0.76
C SER A 379 18.66 10.77 -0.04
N ASP A 380 17.89 9.75 -0.40
CA ASP A 380 18.25 8.87 -1.51
C ASP A 380 18.23 9.65 -2.86
N PRO A 381 18.85 9.11 -3.92
CA PRO A 381 18.91 9.78 -5.23
C PRO A 381 17.55 10.07 -5.86
N ASP A 382 16.54 9.24 -5.59
CA ASP A 382 15.21 9.36 -6.21
C ASP A 382 14.28 10.30 -5.44
N MET A 383 14.73 10.82 -4.28
CA MET A 383 13.95 11.66 -3.37
C MET A 383 12.71 10.94 -2.80
N ARG A 384 12.79 9.63 -2.58
CA ARG A 384 11.73 8.85 -1.90
C ARG A 384 11.97 8.71 -0.40
N PHE A 385 13.21 8.86 0.06
CA PHE A 385 13.58 8.77 1.47
C PHE A 385 14.36 10.02 1.88
N ILE A 386 13.78 10.85 2.74
CA ILE A 386 14.42 12.05 3.30
C ILE A 386 14.74 11.81 4.77
N VAL A 387 15.96 12.16 5.18
CA VAL A 387 16.41 12.16 6.58
C VAL A 387 16.66 13.59 7.03
N ASN A 388 15.87 14.03 8.02
CA ASN A 388 16.12 15.23 8.79
C ASN A 388 17.02 14.85 9.97
N ALA A 389 18.30 15.21 9.91
CA ALA A 389 19.28 14.90 10.96
C ALA A 389 19.33 15.97 12.05
N PHE A 390 18.34 16.85 12.13
CA PHE A 390 18.15 17.81 13.21
C PHE A 390 16.75 17.60 13.79
N ALA A 391 16.55 17.93 15.06
CA ALA A 391 15.24 17.81 15.68
C ALA A 391 14.28 18.90 15.17
N PRO A 392 13.27 18.57 14.33
CA PRO A 392 12.42 19.55 13.66
C PRO A 392 11.62 20.40 14.66
N GLN A 393 11.20 19.78 15.75
CA GLN A 393 10.49 20.40 16.87
C GLN A 393 11.25 21.54 17.59
N LEU A 394 12.56 21.67 17.35
CA LEU A 394 13.38 22.72 17.96
C LEU A 394 13.40 24.01 17.15
N VAL A 395 13.06 23.95 15.85
CA VAL A 395 13.03 25.12 14.98
C VAL A 395 11.98 26.09 15.53
N ASN A 396 12.32 27.36 15.70
CA ASN A 396 11.40 28.37 16.22
C ASN A 396 11.54 29.67 15.43
N GLN A 397 11.07 29.64 14.18
CA GLN A 397 11.11 30.79 13.29
C GLN A 397 9.97 30.77 12.27
N ASP A 398 9.60 31.99 11.87
CA ASP A 398 8.86 32.40 10.69
C ASP A 398 9.72 33.56 10.14
N ALA A 399 10.78 33.20 9.39
CA ALA A 399 11.87 34.12 9.10
C ALA A 399 11.58 35.04 7.89
N ASP A 400 10.75 34.58 6.96
CA ASP A 400 10.28 35.36 5.82
C ASP A 400 8.99 36.15 6.11
N THR A 401 8.39 35.94 7.29
CA THR A 401 7.26 36.69 7.86
C THR A 401 5.96 36.53 7.10
N ASP A 402 5.77 35.38 6.47
CA ASP A 402 4.54 35.04 5.73
C ASP A 402 3.39 34.57 6.66
N GLY A 403 3.69 34.35 7.94
CA GLY A 403 2.74 33.92 8.98
C GLY A 403 2.66 32.41 9.14
N LYS A 404 3.47 31.64 8.41
CA LYS A 404 3.67 30.20 8.54
C LYS A 404 5.05 29.97 9.16
N HIS A 405 5.17 28.88 9.90
CA HIS A 405 6.43 28.55 10.55
C HIS A 405 7.33 27.81 9.55
N ASP A 406 8.60 28.20 9.43
CA ASP A 406 9.52 27.69 8.38
C ASP A 406 9.65 26.15 8.39
N MET A 407 9.53 25.51 9.56
CA MET A 407 9.54 24.04 9.64
C MET A 407 8.25 23.39 9.09
N VAL A 408 7.10 24.06 9.16
CA VAL A 408 5.87 23.61 8.50
C VAL A 408 6.07 23.66 7.00
N GLU A 409 6.62 24.76 6.49
CA GLU A 409 6.93 24.94 5.07
C GLU A 409 7.95 23.93 4.55
N LEU A 410 9.01 23.70 5.32
CA LEU A 410 10.01 22.69 4.97
C LEU A 410 9.39 21.30 4.90
N TYR A 411 8.47 20.97 5.81
CA TYR A 411 7.72 19.71 5.72
C TYR A 411 6.78 19.68 4.50
N GLU A 412 6.07 20.76 4.18
CA GLU A 412 5.26 20.85 2.95
C GLU A 412 6.10 20.61 1.69
N ASN A 413 7.29 21.21 1.64
CA ASN A 413 8.26 20.99 0.56
C ASN A 413 8.72 19.53 0.51
N GLN A 414 9.12 18.94 1.65
CA GLN A 414 9.54 17.54 1.71
C GLN A 414 8.43 16.59 1.27
N ILE A 415 7.20 16.78 1.76
CA ILE A 415 6.00 16.01 1.38
C ILE A 415 5.78 16.12 -0.13
N ALA A 416 5.81 17.33 -0.68
CA ALA A 416 5.60 17.56 -2.11
C ALA A 416 6.65 16.85 -2.98
N HIS A 417 7.91 16.80 -2.53
CA HIS A 417 9.00 16.12 -3.24
C HIS A 417 8.91 14.60 -3.15
N VAL A 418 8.62 14.03 -1.97
CA VAL A 418 8.52 12.57 -1.84
C VAL A 418 7.29 12.03 -2.56
N LEU A 419 6.16 12.74 -2.46
CA LEU A 419 4.90 12.34 -3.10
C LEU A 419 4.77 12.81 -4.55
N ARG A 420 5.76 13.50 -5.13
CA ARG A 420 5.69 13.94 -6.53
C ARG A 420 5.39 12.75 -7.43
N GLY A 421 4.36 12.86 -8.25
CA GLY A 421 4.05 11.80 -9.19
C GLY A 421 4.69 12.04 -10.56
N SER A 422 4.57 11.00 -11.37
CA SER A 422 4.98 10.97 -12.78
C SER A 422 3.97 10.11 -13.56
N GLY A 423 4.01 10.17 -14.89
CA GLY A 423 3.01 9.48 -15.71
C GLY A 423 1.72 10.28 -15.79
N VAL A 424 0.60 9.75 -15.30
CA VAL A 424 -0.71 10.41 -15.40
C VAL A 424 -1.17 11.01 -14.08
N LEU A 425 -1.48 12.31 -14.04
CA LEU A 425 -2.22 12.90 -12.92
C LEU A 425 -3.71 12.87 -13.22
N LEU A 426 -4.49 12.27 -12.32
CA LEU A 426 -5.93 12.15 -12.45
C LEU A 426 -6.63 12.84 -11.26
N LEU A 427 -7.36 13.92 -11.52
CA LEU A 427 -8.34 14.47 -10.59
C LEU A 427 -9.68 13.78 -10.83
N VAL A 428 -10.26 13.19 -9.79
CA VAL A 428 -11.59 12.60 -9.84
C VAL A 428 -12.52 13.35 -8.90
N GLU A 429 -13.39 14.18 -9.47
CA GLU A 429 -14.50 14.79 -8.75
C GLU A 429 -15.81 14.12 -9.15
N THR A 430 -16.27 13.14 -8.37
CA THR A 430 -17.59 12.53 -8.61
C THR A 430 -18.69 13.37 -7.98
N CYS A 431 -19.77 13.64 -8.73
CA CYS A 431 -20.97 14.22 -8.16
C CYS A 431 -21.98 13.10 -7.82
N GLY A 432 -22.32 12.97 -6.52
CA GLY A 432 -23.47 12.17 -6.07
C GLY A 432 -23.59 10.76 -6.67
N GLY A 433 -22.50 9.99 -6.68
CA GLY A 433 -22.50 8.61 -7.17
C GLY A 433 -22.26 8.44 -8.67
N SER A 434 -21.79 9.47 -9.38
CA SER A 434 -21.25 9.31 -10.74
C SER A 434 -20.07 8.33 -10.75
N ALA A 435 -20.03 7.44 -11.73
CA ALA A 435 -18.94 6.45 -11.86
C ALA A 435 -17.63 7.09 -12.32
N ASP A 436 -16.52 6.65 -11.74
CA ASP A 436 -15.17 6.93 -12.19
C ASP A 436 -14.81 5.98 -13.35
N PHE A 437 -14.78 6.51 -14.57
CA PHE A 437 -14.39 5.75 -15.77
C PHE A 437 -12.92 5.93 -16.14
N ALA A 438 -12.24 6.94 -15.57
CA ALA A 438 -10.86 7.25 -15.91
C ALA A 438 -9.92 6.25 -15.24
N THR A 439 -10.17 5.93 -13.96
CA THR A 439 -9.35 4.98 -13.20
C THR A 439 -9.34 3.59 -13.86
N PRO A 440 -10.50 2.95 -14.17
CA PRO A 440 -10.49 1.66 -14.86
C PRO A 440 -9.85 1.71 -16.26
N ALA A 441 -9.92 2.84 -16.95
CA ALA A 441 -9.28 2.98 -18.26
C ALA A 441 -7.74 3.02 -18.14
N LEU A 442 -7.20 3.71 -17.13
CA LEU A 442 -5.76 3.77 -16.88
C LEU A 442 -5.22 2.40 -16.42
N GLU A 443 -5.95 1.71 -15.53
CA GLU A 443 -5.65 0.35 -15.09
C GLU A 443 -5.60 -0.62 -16.28
N ASN A 444 -6.61 -0.59 -17.15
CA ASN A 444 -6.65 -1.43 -18.36
C ASN A 444 -5.50 -1.17 -19.34
N LEU A 445 -4.95 0.05 -19.35
CA LEU A 445 -3.79 0.41 -20.16
C LEU A 445 -2.46 0.11 -19.48
N GLY A 446 -2.47 -0.23 -18.18
CA GLY A 446 -1.27 -0.42 -17.38
C GLY A 446 -0.41 0.85 -17.28
N LEU A 447 -1.03 2.03 -17.34
CA LEU A 447 -0.30 3.30 -17.21
C LEU A 447 -0.11 3.64 -15.73
N PRO A 448 1.09 4.06 -15.30
CA PRO A 448 1.26 4.58 -13.95
C PRO A 448 0.49 5.90 -13.81
N TYR A 449 -0.26 6.04 -12.73
CA TYR A 449 -1.02 7.26 -12.46
C TYR A 449 -1.01 7.61 -10.97
N THR A 450 -1.19 8.89 -10.68
CA THR A 450 -1.53 9.41 -9.36
C THR A 450 -2.95 9.94 -9.43
N ARG A 451 -3.83 9.34 -8.63
CA ARG A 451 -5.23 9.73 -8.52
C ARG A 451 -5.44 10.57 -7.27
N THR A 452 -6.23 11.61 -7.37
CA THR A 452 -6.67 12.42 -6.22
C THR A 452 -8.10 12.88 -6.44
N ASP A 453 -8.87 12.98 -5.36
CA ASP A 453 -10.17 13.67 -5.31
C ASP A 453 -10.09 15.03 -4.59
N SER A 454 -8.90 15.36 -4.07
CA SER A 454 -8.61 16.63 -3.41
C SER A 454 -8.07 17.63 -4.42
N GLN A 455 -8.82 18.72 -4.61
CA GLN A 455 -8.42 19.85 -5.45
C GLN A 455 -7.09 20.47 -4.98
N THR A 456 -6.86 20.51 -3.66
CA THR A 456 -5.59 20.98 -3.08
C THR A 456 -4.45 20.07 -3.47
N VAL A 457 -4.64 18.75 -3.34
CA VAL A 457 -3.63 17.76 -3.74
C VAL A 457 -3.32 17.85 -5.22
N PHE A 458 -4.36 17.95 -6.05
CA PHE A 458 -4.20 18.12 -7.49
C PHE A 458 -3.37 19.36 -7.85
N GLN A 459 -3.60 20.49 -7.17
CA GLN A 459 -2.90 21.73 -7.49
C GLN A 459 -1.40 21.65 -7.23
N TRP A 460 -0.97 21.16 -6.07
CA TRP A 460 0.45 21.06 -5.80
C TRP A 460 1.10 19.91 -6.57
N GLN A 461 0.40 18.80 -6.80
CA GLN A 461 0.88 17.72 -7.67
C GLN A 461 1.11 18.23 -9.09
N LEU A 462 0.19 19.03 -9.64
CA LEU A 462 0.33 19.62 -10.97
C LEU A 462 1.55 20.55 -11.08
N GLN A 463 1.92 21.23 -9.98
CA GLN A 463 3.09 22.11 -9.93
C GLN A 463 4.41 21.34 -9.79
N MET A 464 4.39 20.21 -9.09
CA MET A 464 5.60 19.49 -8.65
C MET A 464 5.92 18.25 -9.47
N GLY A 465 4.91 17.59 -10.04
CA GLY A 465 5.06 16.31 -10.70
C GLY A 465 5.50 16.42 -12.15
N ASP A 466 6.18 15.36 -12.59
CA ASP A 466 6.67 15.20 -13.97
C ASP A 466 5.65 14.41 -14.79
N TRP A 467 4.51 15.05 -15.09
CA TRP A 467 3.37 14.40 -15.74
C TRP A 467 3.51 14.32 -17.26
N ASP A 468 3.26 13.12 -17.80
CA ASP A 468 3.06 12.88 -19.23
C ASP A 468 1.64 13.28 -19.68
N LEU A 469 0.64 13.11 -18.80
CA LEU A 469 -0.76 13.41 -19.06
C LEU A 469 -1.45 13.89 -17.78
N VAL A 470 -2.39 14.83 -17.92
CA VAL A 470 -3.26 15.28 -16.84
C VAL A 470 -4.72 15.08 -17.28
N ILE A 471 -5.50 14.40 -16.46
CA ILE A 471 -6.93 14.13 -16.64
C ILE A 471 -7.67 14.80 -15.48
N VAL A 472 -8.71 15.56 -15.81
CA VAL A 472 -9.59 16.29 -14.87
C VAL A 472 -11.03 16.01 -15.23
#